data_AF-A0A2E6S810-F1
#
_entry.id   AF-A0A2E6S810-F1
#
_cell.length_a   1.000
_cell.length_b   1.000
_cell.length_c   1.000
_cell.angle_alpha   90.00
_cell.angle_beta   90.00
_cell.angle_gamma   90.00
#
_symmetry.space_group_name_H-M   'P 1'
#
loop_
_entity.id
_entity.type
_entity.pdbx_description
1 polymer ?
#
loop_
_entity_poly.entity_id
_entity_poly.type
_entity_poly.pdbx_seq_one_letter_code
_entity_poly.pdbx_strand_id
1 'polypeptide(L)'
;YFKHSNLGEMMALAGGQALASASFPPWVLIAAFILLVMVANMFIGSASAKYSFFAPVFVPMFMTGAAISPELTQAAYRVGDSCSNIITPLNPYMVIILVFMQKYMPKGGIGTLIALMLPYALVFAVVWTGLLVFWMSTGVELGPEGPLWHVQP
;
A
#
# COMPACT_ATOMS: atom_id res chain seq x y z
N TYR A 1 -14.47 -8.25 16.72
CA TYR A 1 -13.50 -8.45 17.81
C TYR A 1 -12.59 -7.24 18.01
N PHE A 2 -11.78 -6.78 17.03
CA PHE A 2 -10.86 -5.63 17.21
C PHE A 2 -11.53 -4.28 17.54
N LYS A 3 -12.67 -3.99 16.92
CA LYS A 3 -13.55 -2.84 17.26
C LYS A 3 -14.19 -2.98 18.64
N HIS A 4 -14.47 -4.21 19.08
CA HIS A 4 -15.11 -4.48 20.37
C HIS A 4 -14.11 -4.38 21.54
N SER A 5 -12.82 -4.63 21.29
CA SER A 5 -11.76 -4.51 22.30
C SER A 5 -11.10 -3.13 22.33
N ASN A 6 -11.52 -2.18 21.49
CA ASN A 6 -10.93 -0.85 21.29
C ASN A 6 -9.42 -0.84 20.98
N LEU A 7 -8.82 -2.00 20.67
CA LEU A 7 -7.38 -2.09 20.38
C LEU A 7 -6.99 -1.35 19.10
N GLY A 8 -7.90 -1.33 18.10
CA GLY A 8 -7.70 -0.55 16.88
C GLY A 8 -7.68 0.95 17.15
N GLU A 9 -8.60 1.44 17.97
CA GLU A 9 -8.65 2.85 18.39
C GLU A 9 -7.42 3.21 19.22
N MET A 10 -6.99 2.36 20.15
CA MET A 10 -5.78 2.59 20.96
C MET A 10 -4.52 2.67 20.09
N MET A 11 -4.35 1.74 19.13
CA MET A 11 -3.20 1.79 18.21
C MET A 11 -3.27 3.00 17.27
N ALA A 12 -4.45 3.35 16.76
CA ALA A 12 -4.64 4.53 15.93
C ALA A 12 -4.33 5.82 16.68
N LEU A 13 -4.75 5.94 17.94
CA LEU A 13 -4.44 7.09 18.80
C LEU A 13 -2.95 7.17 19.13
N ALA A 14 -2.34 6.08 19.58
CA ALA A 14 -0.92 6.08 19.93
C ALA A 14 -0.02 6.30 18.71
N GLY A 15 -0.31 5.62 17.58
CA GLY A 15 0.42 5.82 16.34
C GLY A 15 0.16 7.17 15.71
N GLY A 16 -1.08 7.69 15.79
CA GLY A 16 -1.45 9.02 15.33
C GLY A 16 -0.72 10.12 16.10
N GLN A 17 -0.59 9.98 17.43
CA GLN A 17 0.23 10.88 18.25
C GLN A 17 1.72 10.80 17.92
N ALA A 18 2.25 9.60 17.66
CA ALA A 18 3.64 9.44 17.23
C ALA A 18 3.90 10.09 15.86
N LEU A 19 2.96 9.95 14.91
CA LEU A 19 3.01 10.59 13.60
C LEU A 19 2.88 12.12 13.68
N ALA A 20 1.94 12.60 14.49
CA ALA A 20 1.72 14.04 14.71
C ALA A 20 2.94 14.69 15.38
N SER A 21 3.54 14.04 16.38
CA SER A 21 4.75 14.56 17.04
C SER A 21 5.98 14.55 16.13
N ALA A 22 6.08 13.60 15.21
CA ALA A 22 7.15 13.56 14.22
C ALA A 22 7.02 14.65 13.12
N SER A 23 5.85 15.29 12.98
CA SER A 23 5.62 16.40 12.02
C SER A 23 6.03 16.08 10.58
N PHE A 24 5.88 14.82 10.16
CA PHE A 24 6.21 14.43 8.79
C PHE A 24 5.22 15.04 7.79
N PRO A 25 5.70 15.49 6.62
CA PRO A 25 4.80 15.98 5.59
C PRO A 25 3.95 14.82 5.02
N PRO A 26 2.68 15.06 4.63
CA PRO A 26 1.76 14.00 4.21
C PRO A 26 2.28 13.09 3.09
N TRP A 27 3.05 13.62 2.15
CA TRP A 27 3.63 12.84 1.05
C TRP A 27 4.65 11.79 1.52
N VAL A 28 5.40 12.07 2.60
CA VAL A 28 6.31 11.08 3.22
C VAL A 28 5.51 9.95 3.84
N LEU A 29 4.40 10.28 4.51
CA LEU A 29 3.53 9.29 5.15
C LEU A 29 2.90 8.35 4.12
N ILE A 30 2.42 8.90 3.01
CA ILE A 30 1.86 8.12 1.91
C ILE A 30 2.92 7.21 1.27
N ALA A 31 4.12 7.73 1.00
CA ALA A 31 5.21 6.92 0.44
C ALA A 31 5.64 5.78 1.40
N ALA A 32 5.74 6.08 2.70
CA ALA A 32 6.07 5.08 3.72
C ALA A 32 4.97 4.01 3.85
N PHE A 33 3.70 4.41 3.75
CA PHE A 33 2.59 3.48 3.78
C PHE A 33 2.56 2.56 2.54
N ILE A 34 2.83 3.11 1.35
CA ILE A 34 2.98 2.31 0.12
C ILE A 34 4.07 1.25 0.31
N LEU A 35 5.24 1.65 0.82
CA LEU A 35 6.34 0.71 1.08
C LEU A 35 5.95 -0.37 2.08
N LEU A 36 5.26 0.00 3.17
CA LEU A 36 4.76 -0.95 4.16
C LEU A 36 3.81 -1.98 3.53
N VAL A 37 2.86 -1.52 2.72
CA VAL A 37 1.92 -2.39 2.00
C VAL A 37 2.66 -3.30 1.03
N MET A 38 3.64 -2.78 0.29
CA MET A 38 4.47 -3.57 -0.63
C MET A 38 5.19 -4.72 0.08
N VAL A 39 5.74 -4.48 1.27
CA VAL A 39 6.41 -5.51 2.09
C VAL A 39 5.40 -6.54 2.59
N ALA A 40 4.27 -6.08 3.14
CA ALA A 40 3.22 -6.98 3.61
C ALA A 40 2.64 -7.86 2.49
N ASN A 41 2.63 -7.35 1.27
CA ASN A 41 2.18 -8.09 0.09
C ASN A 41 3.07 -9.30 -0.25
N MET A 42 4.30 -9.38 0.27
CA MET A 42 5.13 -10.59 0.13
C MET A 42 4.60 -11.77 0.94
N PHE A 43 3.82 -11.50 1.99
CA PHE A 43 3.33 -12.49 2.95
C PHE A 43 1.84 -12.81 2.78
N ILE A 44 1.05 -11.86 2.28
CA ILE A 44 -0.40 -12.00 2.18
C ILE A 44 -0.82 -11.76 0.73
N GLY A 45 -1.17 -12.81 -0.01
CA GLY A 45 -1.51 -12.71 -1.43
C GLY A 45 -2.87 -12.06 -1.73
N SER A 46 -3.81 -12.06 -0.78
CA SER A 46 -5.15 -11.48 -0.98
C SER A 46 -5.16 -9.98 -0.73
N ALA A 47 -5.65 -9.20 -1.70
CA ALA A 47 -5.83 -7.76 -1.53
C ALA A 47 -6.89 -7.45 -0.45
N SER A 48 -8.06 -8.09 -0.50
CA SER A 48 -9.11 -7.85 0.49
C SER A 48 -8.70 -8.22 1.92
N ALA A 49 -7.90 -9.29 2.09
CA ALA A 49 -7.38 -9.69 3.39
C ALA A 49 -6.41 -8.64 3.96
N LYS A 50 -5.48 -8.15 3.13
CA LYS A 50 -4.53 -7.09 3.52
C LYS A 50 -5.25 -5.80 3.86
N TYR A 51 -6.17 -5.34 3.02
CA TYR A 51 -6.90 -4.10 3.27
C TYR A 51 -7.72 -4.19 4.56
N SER A 52 -8.36 -5.33 4.82
CA SER A 52 -9.12 -5.57 6.06
C SER A 52 -8.24 -5.52 7.32
N PHE A 53 -6.94 -5.81 7.18
CA PHE A 53 -5.97 -5.67 8.27
C PHE A 53 -5.49 -4.22 8.42
N PHE A 54 -5.14 -3.53 7.33
CA PHE A 54 -4.59 -2.18 7.37
C PHE A 54 -5.64 -1.10 7.66
N ALA A 55 -6.82 -1.18 7.03
CA ALA A 55 -7.81 -0.11 7.06
C ALA A 55 -8.27 0.28 8.47
N PRO A 56 -8.59 -0.66 9.40
CA PRO A 56 -9.04 -0.30 10.74
C PRO A 56 -8.01 0.45 11.59
N VAL A 57 -6.73 0.40 11.23
CA VAL A 57 -5.62 1.01 11.99
C VAL A 57 -5.11 2.26 11.29
N PHE A 58 -4.77 2.17 10.01
CA PHE A 58 -4.10 3.26 9.29
C PHE A 58 -5.05 4.35 8.82
N VAL A 59 -6.30 4.02 8.47
CA VAL A 59 -7.27 5.04 8.04
C VAL A 59 -7.56 6.02 9.18
N PRO A 60 -7.96 5.59 10.40
CA PRO A 60 -8.16 6.53 11.50
C PRO A 60 -6.88 7.25 11.92
N MET A 61 -5.73 6.57 11.89
CA MET A 61 -4.43 7.14 12.25
C MET A 61 -4.03 8.31 11.32
N PHE A 62 -4.23 8.17 10.02
CA PHE A 62 -3.90 9.22 9.04
C PHE A 62 -4.94 10.35 9.02
N MET A 63 -6.22 10.05 9.25
CA MET A 63 -7.24 11.08 9.42
C MET A 63 -6.98 11.97 10.63
N THR A 64 -6.58 11.37 11.76
CA THR A 64 -6.39 12.09 13.03
C THR A 64 -5.02 12.77 13.12
N GLY A 65 -3.95 12.11 12.68
CA GLY A 65 -2.58 12.59 12.84
C GLY A 65 -2.06 13.44 11.68
N ALA A 66 -2.64 13.33 10.48
CA ALA A 66 -2.10 13.98 9.28
C ALA A 66 -3.17 14.64 8.38
N ALA A 67 -4.43 14.69 8.81
CA ALA A 67 -5.57 15.20 8.04
C ALA A 67 -5.69 14.58 6.63
N ILE A 68 -5.25 13.34 6.46
CA ILE A 68 -5.33 12.59 5.20
C ILE A 68 -6.69 11.88 5.14
N SER A 69 -7.34 11.91 3.98
CA SER A 69 -8.65 11.26 3.81
C SER A 69 -8.56 9.72 3.75
N PRO A 70 -9.66 9.01 4.08
CA PRO A 70 -9.78 7.57 3.83
C PRO A 70 -9.50 7.19 2.36
N GLU A 71 -9.94 8.01 1.42
CA GLU A 71 -9.86 7.77 -0.02
C GLU A 71 -8.40 7.84 -0.48
N LEU A 72 -7.63 8.81 0.03
CA LEU A 72 -6.21 8.91 -0.26
C LEU A 72 -5.42 7.75 0.37
N THR A 73 -5.79 7.33 1.59
CA THR A 73 -5.22 6.15 2.24
C THR A 73 -5.51 4.88 1.43
N GLN A 74 -6.73 4.74 0.91
CA GLN A 74 -7.12 3.63 0.06
C GLN A 74 -6.36 3.65 -1.28
N ALA A 75 -6.21 4.82 -1.91
CA ALA A 75 -5.44 4.96 -3.13
C ALA A 75 -3.98 4.53 -2.93
N ALA A 76 -3.35 5.00 -1.86
CA ALA A 76 -1.99 4.60 -1.47
C ALA A 76 -1.88 3.09 -1.24
N TYR A 77 -2.85 2.49 -0.55
CA TYR A 77 -2.91 1.04 -0.37
C TYR A 77 -2.95 0.29 -1.72
N ARG A 78 -3.76 0.77 -2.69
CA ARG A 78 -3.88 0.14 -4.01
C ARG A 78 -2.58 0.25 -4.83
N VAL A 79 -1.86 1.36 -4.71
CA VAL A 79 -0.52 1.50 -5.32
C VAL A 79 0.44 0.48 -4.72
N GLY A 80 0.50 0.34 -3.40
CA GLY A 80 1.40 -0.61 -2.75
C GLY A 80 1.05 -2.08 -3.05
N ASP A 81 -0.23 -2.45 -2.99
CA ASP A 81 -0.70 -3.81 -3.27
C ASP A 81 -0.36 -4.26 -4.69
N SER A 82 -0.50 -3.36 -5.66
CA SER A 82 -0.27 -3.67 -7.08
C SER A 82 1.22 -3.80 -7.44
N CYS A 83 2.07 -2.89 -6.95
CA CYS A 83 3.47 -2.81 -7.39
C CYS A 83 4.28 -4.08 -7.10
N SER A 84 4.04 -4.73 -5.96
CA SER A 84 4.83 -5.90 -5.56
C SER A 84 4.19 -7.25 -5.87
N ASN A 85 2.94 -7.28 -6.40
CA ASN A 85 2.24 -8.53 -6.73
C ASN A 85 3.00 -9.45 -7.69
N ILE A 86 3.82 -8.87 -8.57
CA ILE A 86 4.59 -9.58 -9.59
C ILE A 86 5.84 -10.29 -9.03
N ILE A 87 6.30 -9.91 -7.83
CA ILE A 87 7.45 -10.51 -7.15
C ILE A 87 7.04 -11.36 -5.94
N THR A 88 5.75 -11.39 -5.58
CA THR A 88 5.23 -12.19 -4.46
C THR A 88 5.25 -13.70 -4.78
N PRO A 89 6.07 -14.52 -4.10
CA PRO A 89 6.12 -15.97 -4.35
C PRO A 89 4.82 -16.68 -3.96
N LEU A 90 4.06 -16.09 -3.03
CA LEU A 90 2.78 -16.61 -2.53
C LEU A 90 1.58 -16.26 -3.44
N ASN A 91 1.80 -15.57 -4.56
CA ASN A 91 0.74 -15.25 -5.50
C ASN A 91 0.27 -16.55 -6.19
N PRO A 92 -1.03 -16.91 -6.15
CA PRO A 92 -1.54 -18.13 -6.79
C PRO A 92 -1.19 -18.25 -8.28
N TYR A 93 -1.06 -17.13 -8.98
CA TYR A 93 -0.71 -17.10 -10.40
C TYR A 93 0.78 -17.31 -10.68
N MET A 94 1.64 -17.21 -9.67
CA MET A 94 3.10 -17.36 -9.80
C MET A 94 3.48 -18.71 -10.44
N VAL A 95 2.81 -19.80 -10.05
CA VAL A 95 3.04 -21.14 -10.60
C VAL A 95 2.67 -21.21 -12.08
N ILE A 96 1.54 -20.60 -12.45
CA ILE A 96 1.07 -20.60 -13.85
C ILE A 96 2.06 -19.83 -14.73
N ILE A 97 2.48 -18.64 -14.28
CA ILE A 97 3.45 -17.80 -15.00
C ILE A 97 4.80 -18.53 -15.13
N LEU A 98 5.25 -19.21 -14.07
CA LEU A 98 6.47 -20.00 -14.09
C LEU A 98 6.43 -21.09 -15.18
N VAL A 99 5.33 -21.84 -15.29
CA VAL A 99 5.16 -22.88 -16.32
C VAL A 99 5.21 -22.28 -17.72
N PHE A 100 4.62 -21.08 -17.93
CA PHE A 100 4.73 -20.38 -19.21
C PHE A 100 6.16 -19.92 -19.52
N MET A 101 6.88 -19.38 -18.54
CA MET A 101 8.27 -18.99 -18.69
C MET A 101 9.15 -20.20 -19.03
N GLN A 102 8.92 -21.35 -18.40
CA GLN A 102 9.68 -22.58 -18.62
C GLN A 102 9.56 -23.15 -20.03
N LYS A 103 8.50 -22.78 -20.79
CA LYS A 103 8.40 -23.11 -22.23
C LYS A 103 9.52 -22.49 -23.06
N TYR A 104 9.99 -21.30 -22.66
CA TYR A 104 11.04 -20.56 -23.37
C TYR A 104 12.39 -20.61 -22.63
N MET A 105 12.37 -20.77 -21.31
CA MET A 105 13.55 -20.86 -20.44
C MET A 105 13.47 -22.08 -19.52
N PRO A 106 13.81 -23.29 -20.00
CA PRO A 106 13.58 -24.55 -19.28
C PRO A 106 14.32 -24.67 -17.93
N LYS A 107 15.44 -23.94 -17.77
CA LYS A 107 16.24 -23.90 -16.53
C LYS A 107 15.77 -22.84 -15.53
N GLY A 108 14.78 -22.01 -15.91
CA GLY A 108 14.31 -20.91 -15.07
C GLY A 108 13.42 -21.41 -13.92
N GLY A 109 13.71 -20.90 -12.71
CA GLY A 109 12.94 -21.19 -11.50
C GLY A 109 12.17 -19.97 -10.99
N ILE A 110 11.53 -20.11 -9.83
CA ILE A 110 10.81 -19.01 -9.16
C ILE A 110 11.74 -17.82 -8.92
N GLY A 111 12.96 -18.07 -8.44
CA GLY A 111 13.96 -17.01 -8.23
C GLY A 111 14.35 -16.28 -9.52
N THR A 112 14.43 -16.98 -10.65
CA THR A 112 14.71 -16.37 -11.96
C THR A 112 13.58 -15.44 -12.38
N LEU A 113 12.33 -15.88 -12.20
CA LEU A 113 11.15 -15.08 -12.51
C LEU A 113 11.07 -13.83 -11.62
N ILE A 114 11.28 -13.98 -10.31
CA ILE A 114 11.31 -12.84 -9.37
C ILE A 114 12.42 -11.87 -9.73
N ALA A 115 13.63 -12.35 -10.00
CA ALA A 115 14.77 -11.50 -10.38
C ALA A 115 14.50 -10.74 -11.69
N LEU A 116 13.83 -11.39 -12.66
CA LEU A 116 13.41 -10.76 -13.91
C LEU A 116 12.35 -9.66 -13.70
N MET A 117 11.42 -9.87 -12.77
CA MET A 117 10.32 -8.94 -12.48
C MET A 117 10.68 -7.85 -11.46
N LEU A 118 11.75 -8.02 -10.68
CA LEU A 118 12.16 -7.06 -9.65
C LEU A 118 12.43 -5.65 -10.18
N PRO A 119 13.16 -5.44 -11.31
CA PRO A 119 13.33 -4.11 -11.88
C PRO A 119 12.00 -3.45 -12.25
N TYR A 120 11.03 -4.22 -12.78
CA TYR A 120 9.70 -3.72 -13.10
C TYR A 120 8.97 -3.28 -11.83
N ALA A 121 8.97 -4.11 -10.78
CA ALA A 121 8.32 -3.78 -9.51
C ALA A 121 8.88 -2.48 -8.91
N LEU A 122 10.20 -2.28 -8.96
CA LEU A 122 10.86 -1.09 -8.44
C LEU A 122 10.53 0.16 -9.27
N VAL A 123 10.57 0.06 -10.60
CA VAL A 123 10.22 1.19 -11.49
C VAL A 123 8.76 1.57 -11.31
N PHE A 124 7.84 0.61 -11.29
CA PHE A 124 6.43 0.87 -11.03
C PHE A 124 6.20 1.47 -9.65
N ALA A 125 6.87 0.97 -8.60
CA ALA A 125 6.76 1.54 -7.27
C ALA A 125 7.16 3.01 -7.24
N VAL A 126 8.27 3.38 -7.88
CA VAL A 126 8.74 4.78 -7.94
C VAL A 126 7.79 5.64 -8.76
N VAL A 127 7.45 5.21 -9.98
CA VAL A 127 6.60 5.98 -10.90
C VAL A 127 5.20 6.17 -10.32
N TRP A 128 4.62 5.13 -9.74
CA TRP A 128 3.24 5.16 -9.25
C TRP A 128 3.13 5.90 -7.91
N THR A 129 4.12 5.76 -7.03
CA THR A 129 4.23 6.61 -5.84
C THR A 129 4.43 8.07 -6.23
N GLY A 130 5.32 8.34 -7.18
CA GLY A 130 5.57 9.69 -7.69
C GLY A 130 4.32 10.31 -8.31
N LEU A 131 3.54 9.53 -9.07
CA LEU A 131 2.25 9.94 -9.61
C LEU A 131 1.27 10.35 -8.51
N LEU A 132 1.13 9.53 -7.46
CA LEU A 132 0.20 9.82 -6.36
C LEU A 132 0.64 11.06 -5.57
N VAL A 133 1.95 11.20 -5.29
CA VAL A 133 2.51 12.38 -4.62
C VAL A 133 2.34 13.64 -5.47
N PHE A 134 2.58 13.55 -6.78
CA PHE A 134 2.32 14.63 -7.71
C PHE A 134 0.83 14.98 -7.72
N TRP A 135 -0.06 13.99 -7.74
CA TRP A 135 -1.51 14.21 -7.67
C TRP A 135 -1.93 14.97 -6.41
N MET A 136 -1.36 14.62 -5.26
CA MET A 136 -1.61 15.34 -4.00
C MET A 136 -1.27 16.84 -4.11
N SER A 137 -0.23 17.19 -4.87
CA SER A 137 0.16 18.59 -5.09
C SER A 137 -0.82 19.37 -5.97
N THR A 138 -1.60 18.69 -6.81
CA THR A 138 -2.62 19.33 -7.66
C THR A 138 -3.86 19.75 -6.88
N GLY A 139 -4.10 19.14 -5.71
CA GLY A 139 -5.30 19.39 -4.90
C GLY A 139 -6.60 18.83 -5.52
N VAL A 140 -6.53 18.13 -6.65
CA VAL A 140 -7.70 17.57 -7.33
C VAL A 140 -8.18 16.32 -6.60
N GLU A 141 -9.49 16.22 -6.39
CA GLU A 141 -10.12 15.04 -5.80
C GLU A 141 -9.77 13.78 -6.61
N LEU A 142 -9.58 12.66 -5.90
CA LEU A 142 -9.20 11.37 -6.51
C LEU A 142 -10.31 10.78 -7.37
N GLY A 143 -11.54 11.25 -7.17
CA GLY A 143 -12.74 10.84 -7.87
C GLY A 143 -13.95 11.58 -7.32
N PRO A 144 -15.16 11.27 -7.80
CA PRO A 144 -16.39 11.82 -7.25
C PRO A 144 -16.46 11.54 -5.74
N GLU A 145 -16.65 12.59 -4.93
CA GLU A 145 -16.66 12.50 -3.47
C GLU A 145 -15.37 11.89 -2.89
N GLY A 146 -14.23 12.13 -3.56
CA GLY A 146 -12.92 11.58 -3.21
C GLY A 146 -11.95 12.64 -2.73
N PRO A 147 -12.19 13.35 -1.61
CA PRO A 147 -11.32 14.40 -1.15
C PRO A 147 -9.92 13.84 -0.85
N LEU A 148 -8.89 14.68 -1.00
CA LEU A 148 -7.52 14.32 -0.59
C LEU A 148 -7.29 14.50 0.91
N TRP A 149 -8.00 15.46 1.49
CA TRP A 149 -7.80 15.92 2.86
C TRP A 149 -9.06 15.65 3.68
N HIS A 150 -8.85 15.17 4.90
CA HIS A 150 -9.91 15.00 5.87
C HIS A 150 -10.14 16.34 6.58
N VAL A 151 -11.34 16.90 6.45
CA VAL A 151 -11.76 18.08 7.22
C VAL A 151 -12.26 17.58 8.58
N GLN A 152 -11.50 17.85 9.65
CA GLN A 152 -12.01 17.62 11.01
C GLN A 152 -13.16 18.61 11.30
N PRO A 153 -14.29 18.14 11.85
CA PRO A 153 -15.34 19.02 12.37
C PRO A 153 -14.88 19.80 13.61
#